data_AF-A0A522XZA0-F1
#
_entry.id   AF-A0A522XZA0-F1
#
_cell.length_a   1.000
_cell.length_b   1.000
_cell.length_c   1.000
_cell.angle_alpha   90.00
_cell.angle_beta   90.00
_cell.angle_gamma   90.00
#
_symmetry.space_group_name_H-M   'P 1'
#
loop_
_entity.id
_entity.type
_entity.pdbx_description
1 polymer ?
#
loop_
_entity_poly.entity_id
_entity_poly.type
_entity_poly.pdbx_seq_one_letter_code
_entity_poly.pdbx_strand_id
1 'polypeptide(L)'
;MVKEHELTISLEEFGLSKYEARAYVTIVTKGTISASEVAYYSELPRTKVYPVLLKLQQKKLAILSKSKPVMCTAIAPEDAFDEIVHEQINKVDAMNTLVSNLKKISEESKKARGAEEKRYFHLHPNYVVKQLRTMVDGAKSSIHIMADSWGLSILAECKEELLSVLRRNIEVRLVVPSQVVGGESFRAIPDGVKIKSSEIIQNCFIFDDTELLLIDSTNGKGAIFTATDILGGNQAKMFGQIWKIAFKIDNLSDMTKARALEVCKIISAINENGLGFVLNSIMSSKNKFVDFMKFLDKNGISLKDRPLEEVLDIVNSTLEITCSGKIQYDSKTNNITLESKVNSGHSLPWAMLVGSYLEQKGQSAKMTYHTDSHKGEMVHLKINS
;
A
#
# COMPACT_ATOMS: atom_id res chain seq x y z
N MET A 1 11.46 40.50 25.20
CA MET A 1 12.60 40.86 24.34
C MET A 1 12.88 39.66 23.46
N VAL A 2 12.50 39.73 22.18
CA VAL A 2 12.93 38.73 21.18
C VAL A 2 14.46 38.78 21.15
N LYS A 3 15.14 37.64 21.26
CA LYS A 3 16.62 37.63 21.33
C LYS A 3 17.15 38.17 20.00
N GLU A 4 18.02 39.18 20.01
CA GLU A 4 18.61 39.78 18.81
C GLU A 4 19.22 38.73 17.85
N HIS A 5 19.66 37.59 18.39
CA HIS A 5 20.18 36.46 17.63
C HIS A 5 19.13 35.71 16.80
N GLU A 6 17.89 35.59 17.29
CA GLU A 6 16.78 34.95 16.55
C GLU A 6 16.33 35.83 15.36
N LEU A 7 16.33 37.15 15.54
CA LEU A 7 16.01 38.11 14.47
C LEU A 7 17.05 38.08 13.34
N THR A 8 18.34 37.93 13.67
CA THR A 8 19.39 37.86 12.64
C THR A 8 19.30 36.61 11.76
N ILE A 9 18.84 35.49 12.30
CA ILE A 9 18.67 34.23 11.55
C ILE A 9 17.47 34.33 10.61
N SER A 10 16.36 34.91 11.09
CA SER A 10 15.14 35.08 10.27
C SER A 10 15.35 36.04 9.10
N LEU A 11 16.20 37.06 9.26
CA LEU A 11 16.50 38.02 8.18
C LEU A 11 17.34 37.45 7.03
N GLU A 12 18.04 36.32 7.22
CA GLU A 12 18.71 35.62 6.12
C GLU A 12 17.70 35.02 5.14
N GLU A 13 16.52 34.61 5.61
CA GLU A 13 15.42 34.11 4.77
C GLU A 13 14.84 35.21 3.86
N PHE A 14 14.97 36.47 4.27
CA PHE A 14 14.64 37.65 3.45
C PHE A 14 15.77 38.04 2.48
N GLY A 15 16.82 37.21 2.35
CA GLY A 15 17.91 37.40 1.38
C GLY A 15 19.00 38.37 1.84
N LEU A 16 19.11 38.63 3.16
CA LEU A 16 20.21 39.40 3.74
C LEU A 16 21.40 38.50 4.09
N SER A 17 22.62 39.00 3.92
CA SER A 17 23.79 38.33 4.49
C SER A 17 23.84 38.52 6.01
N LYS A 18 24.58 37.65 6.72
CA LYS A 18 24.83 37.78 8.17
C LYS A 18 25.25 39.18 8.60
N TYR A 19 26.11 39.83 7.81
CA TYR A 19 26.57 41.19 8.09
C TYR A 19 25.49 42.24 7.84
N GLU A 20 24.67 42.06 6.80
CA GLU A 20 23.53 42.94 6.51
C GLU A 20 22.45 42.82 7.58
N ALA A 21 22.08 41.60 7.99
CA ALA A 21 21.10 41.35 9.03
C ALA A 21 21.50 41.99 10.36
N ARG A 22 22.77 41.80 10.78
CA ARG A 22 23.31 42.40 12.01
C ARG A 22 23.30 43.92 11.95
N ALA A 23 23.78 44.51 10.85
CA ALA A 23 23.80 45.96 10.69
C ALA A 23 22.38 46.55 10.70
N TYR A 24 21.43 45.91 10.01
CA TYR A 24 20.04 46.35 9.96
C TYR A 24 19.37 46.31 11.35
N VAL A 25 19.49 45.20 12.08
CA VAL A 25 18.99 45.08 13.46
C VAL A 25 19.58 46.17 14.35
N THR A 26 20.88 46.43 14.25
CA THR A 26 21.55 47.49 15.03
C THR A 26 20.94 48.86 14.76
N ILE A 27 20.68 49.23 13.51
CA ILE A 27 20.14 50.55 13.18
C ILE A 27 18.64 50.65 13.53
N VAL A 28 17.88 49.56 13.41
CA VAL A 28 16.48 49.50 13.88
C VAL A 28 16.40 49.68 15.39
N THR A 29 17.29 49.04 16.14
CA THR A 29 17.29 49.10 17.62
C THR A 29 17.85 50.42 18.15
N LYS A 30 18.89 50.98 17.52
CA LYS A 30 19.60 52.17 18.01
C LYS A 30 19.12 53.49 17.39
N GLY A 31 18.29 53.43 16.35
CA GLY A 31 17.87 54.61 15.59
C GLY A 31 19.00 55.18 14.73
N THR A 32 18.95 56.48 14.46
CA THR A 32 19.93 57.15 13.58
C THR A 32 21.32 57.21 14.22
N ILE A 33 22.28 56.47 13.68
CA ILE A 33 23.65 56.36 14.21
C ILE A 33 24.71 56.48 13.11
N SER A 34 25.94 56.86 13.46
CA SER A 34 27.04 56.97 12.49
C SER A 34 27.52 55.60 12.01
N ALA A 35 28.13 55.53 10.81
CA ALA A 35 28.70 54.28 10.30
C ALA A 35 29.76 53.66 11.24
N SER A 36 30.50 54.49 12.00
CA SER A 36 31.43 54.03 13.04
C SER A 36 30.73 53.37 14.22
N GLU A 37 29.58 53.91 14.63
CA GLU A 37 28.76 53.34 15.70
C GLU A 37 28.06 52.07 15.24
N VAL A 38 27.59 52.01 13.98
CA VAL A 38 27.08 50.77 13.40
C VAL A 38 28.14 49.69 13.52
N ALA A 39 29.38 49.93 13.06
CA ALA A 39 30.45 48.94 13.14
C ALA A 39 30.71 48.46 14.58
N TYR A 40 30.64 49.36 15.56
CA TYR A 40 30.83 49.03 16.96
C TYR A 40 29.69 48.15 17.52
N TYR A 41 28.44 48.59 17.39
CA TYR A 41 27.29 47.90 17.99
C TYR A 41 26.89 46.63 17.24
N SER A 42 27.16 46.56 15.95
CA SER A 42 26.90 45.37 15.12
C SER A 42 28.07 44.39 15.11
N GLU A 43 29.20 44.74 15.75
CA GLU A 43 30.49 44.02 15.72
C GLU A 43 30.98 43.67 14.31
N LEU A 44 30.63 44.51 13.33
CA LEU A 44 31.17 44.38 11.97
C LEU A 44 32.62 44.91 11.92
N PRO A 45 33.52 44.27 11.15
CA PRO A 45 34.83 44.84 10.87
C PRO A 45 34.71 46.25 10.29
N ARG A 46 35.49 47.21 10.79
CA ARG A 46 35.43 48.62 10.34
C ARG A 46 35.58 48.79 8.82
N THR A 47 36.33 47.89 8.17
CA THR A 47 36.54 47.88 6.70
C THR A 47 35.32 47.40 5.91
N LYS A 48 34.34 46.75 6.56
CA LYS A 48 33.15 46.15 5.93
C LYS A 48 31.86 46.93 6.15
N VAL A 49 31.83 47.87 7.10
CA VAL A 49 30.59 48.58 7.45
C VAL A 49 30.03 49.40 6.30
N TYR A 50 30.86 50.19 5.59
CA TYR A 50 30.39 51.03 4.49
C TYR A 50 29.83 50.21 3.30
N PRO A 51 30.51 49.16 2.81
CA PRO A 51 29.93 48.27 1.80
C PRO A 51 28.60 47.65 2.21
N VAL A 52 28.46 47.26 3.48
CA VAL A 52 27.21 46.65 4.00
C VAL A 52 26.09 47.69 4.06
N LEU A 53 26.38 48.90 4.54
CA LEU A 53 25.41 50.00 4.57
C LEU A 53 24.94 50.42 3.17
N LEU A 54 25.85 50.42 2.19
CA LEU A 54 25.49 50.69 0.79
C LEU A 54 24.57 49.60 0.23
N LYS A 55 24.80 48.33 0.56
CA LYS A 55 23.91 47.23 0.16
C LYS A 55 22.54 47.33 0.82
N LEU A 56 22.48 47.69 2.11
CA LEU A 56 21.21 47.96 2.79
C LEU A 56 20.47 49.12 2.14
N GLN A 57 21.17 50.17 1.73
CA GLN A 57 20.56 51.28 0.98
C GLN A 57 20.06 50.85 -0.41
N GLN A 58 20.82 50.03 -1.14
CA GLN A 58 20.39 49.48 -2.44
C GLN A 58 19.15 48.60 -2.32
N LYS A 59 19.04 47.85 -1.22
CA LYS A 59 17.87 47.04 -0.87
C LYS A 59 16.72 47.87 -0.27
N LYS A 60 16.84 49.20 -0.21
CA LYS A 60 15.88 50.12 0.43
C LYS A 60 15.54 49.77 1.88
N LEU A 61 16.52 49.24 2.61
CA LEU A 61 16.39 48.92 4.04
C LEU A 61 16.96 50.03 4.92
N ALA A 62 17.81 50.92 4.38
CA ALA A 62 18.42 52.00 5.14
C ALA A 62 18.62 53.26 4.31
N ILE A 63 18.59 54.41 4.98
CA ILE A 63 18.88 55.72 4.41
C ILE A 63 20.23 56.20 4.94
N LEU A 64 21.12 56.61 4.04
CA LEU A 64 22.41 57.21 4.37
C LEU A 64 22.39 58.72 4.15
N SER A 65 22.84 59.48 5.14
CA SER A 65 22.99 60.92 5.01
C SER A 65 24.20 61.29 4.15
N LYS A 66 24.15 62.45 3.51
CA LYS A 66 25.30 63.04 2.79
C LYS A 66 26.22 63.87 3.71
N SER A 67 25.98 63.86 5.02
CA SER A 67 26.76 64.62 6.01
C SER A 67 28.09 63.92 6.36
N LYS A 68 29.00 64.66 6.99
CA LYS A 68 30.17 64.10 7.68
C LYS A 68 30.01 64.31 9.18
N PRO A 69 29.92 63.26 10.01
CA PRO A 69 29.96 61.83 9.65
C PRO A 69 28.69 61.36 8.90
N VAL A 70 28.82 60.24 8.17
CA VAL A 70 27.71 59.57 7.48
C VAL A 70 26.81 58.92 8.53
N MET A 71 25.57 59.38 8.59
CA MET A 71 24.53 58.86 9.48
C MET A 71 23.68 57.84 8.73
N CYS A 72 23.32 56.78 9.42
CA CYS A 72 22.50 55.71 8.91
C CYS A 72 21.21 55.60 9.73
N THR A 73 20.07 55.53 9.04
CA THR A 73 18.75 55.34 9.63
C THR A 73 18.07 54.17 8.94
N ALA A 74 17.44 53.28 9.70
CA ALA A 74 16.69 52.17 9.16
C ALA A 74 15.35 52.68 8.61
N ILE A 75 14.89 52.09 7.51
CA ILE A 75 13.51 52.25 7.07
C ILE A 75 12.64 51.36 7.96
N ALA A 76 11.42 51.79 8.26
CA ALA A 76 10.51 51.03 9.10
C ALA A 76 10.32 49.61 8.53
N PRO A 77 10.41 48.53 9.35
CA PRO A 77 10.32 47.17 8.84
C PRO A 77 9.06 46.89 8.00
N GLU A 78 7.95 47.55 8.33
CA GLU A 78 6.69 47.46 7.59
C GLU A 78 6.89 47.93 6.15
N ASP A 79 7.54 49.08 5.92
CA ASP A 79 7.80 49.60 4.58
C ASP A 79 8.97 48.90 3.89
N ALA A 80 9.97 48.48 4.67
CA ALA A 80 11.24 47.95 4.17
C ALA A 80 11.11 46.52 3.61
N PHE A 81 10.25 45.68 4.22
CA PHE A 81 10.06 44.29 3.80
C PHE A 81 8.81 44.07 2.96
N ASP A 82 7.85 45.00 2.92
CA ASP A 82 6.65 44.87 2.08
C ASP A 82 7.01 44.67 0.60
N GLU A 83 7.93 45.48 0.07
CA GLU A 83 8.42 45.35 -1.30
C GLU A 83 9.13 44.01 -1.55
N ILE A 84 9.91 43.51 -0.57
CA ILE A 84 10.64 42.24 -0.67
C ILE A 84 9.65 41.06 -0.66
N VAL A 85 8.65 41.09 0.21
CA VAL A 85 7.61 40.06 0.29
C VAL A 85 6.78 40.04 -0.99
N HIS A 86 6.37 41.21 -1.48
CA HIS A 86 5.65 41.32 -2.75
C HIS A 86 6.46 40.81 -3.95
N GLU A 87 7.78 41.07 -3.99
CA GLU A 87 8.64 40.52 -5.04
C GLU A 87 8.70 38.99 -5.00
N GLN A 88 8.76 38.39 -3.81
CA GLN A 88 8.73 36.92 -3.66
C GLN A 88 7.38 36.32 -4.05
N ILE A 89 6.27 36.95 -3.65
CA ILE A 89 4.92 36.54 -4.08
C ILE A 89 4.82 36.57 -5.61
N ASN A 90 5.25 37.66 -6.25
CA ASN A 90 5.24 37.78 -7.71
C ASN A 90 6.11 36.72 -8.39
N LYS A 91 7.27 36.36 -7.82
CA LYS A 91 8.11 35.26 -8.33
C LYS A 91 7.39 33.92 -8.24
N VAL A 92 6.76 33.63 -7.11
CA VAL A 92 5.97 32.40 -6.92
C VAL A 92 4.80 32.35 -7.91
N ASP A 93 4.08 33.45 -8.10
CA ASP A 93 2.96 33.54 -9.04
C ASP A 93 3.41 33.38 -10.50
N ALA A 94 4.56 33.95 -10.88
CA ALA A 94 5.16 33.76 -12.18
C ALA A 94 5.55 32.29 -12.41
N MET A 95 6.16 31.62 -11.41
CA MET A 95 6.48 30.19 -11.47
C MET A 95 5.21 29.34 -11.62
N ASN A 96 4.17 29.62 -10.83
CA ASN A 96 2.88 28.92 -10.92
C ASN A 96 2.23 29.10 -12.29
N THR A 97 2.31 30.32 -12.85
CA THR A 97 1.81 30.63 -14.19
C THR A 97 2.58 29.85 -15.26
N LEU A 98 3.91 29.78 -15.16
CA LEU A 98 4.74 28.97 -16.06
C LEU A 98 4.36 27.49 -16.00
N VAL A 99 4.21 26.93 -14.79
CA VAL A 99 3.75 25.55 -14.60
C VAL A 99 2.36 25.33 -15.22
N SER A 100 1.42 26.27 -15.03
CA SER A 100 0.10 26.20 -15.65
C SER A 100 0.16 26.25 -17.19
N ASN A 101 1.03 27.10 -17.75
CA ASN A 101 1.19 27.20 -19.19
C ASN A 101 1.85 25.94 -19.77
N LEU A 102 2.85 25.37 -19.08
CA LEU A 102 3.44 24.08 -19.44
C LEU A 102 2.42 22.95 -19.39
N LYS A 103 1.50 22.94 -18.41
CA LYS A 103 0.38 21.99 -18.38
C LYS A 103 -0.52 22.14 -19.62
N LYS A 104 -0.90 23.38 -19.98
CA LYS A 104 -1.72 23.64 -21.18
C LYS A 104 -1.03 23.19 -22.46
N ILE A 105 0.24 23.56 -22.65
CA ILE A 105 1.06 23.13 -23.81
C ILE A 105 1.20 21.61 -23.85
N SER A 106 1.38 20.96 -22.69
CA SER A 106 1.38 19.50 -22.58
C SER A 106 0.03 18.88 -22.99
N GLU A 107 -1.09 19.46 -22.58
CA GLU A 107 -2.43 18.99 -22.95
C GLU A 107 -2.76 19.21 -24.44
N GLU A 108 -2.34 20.33 -25.01
CA GLU A 108 -2.51 20.64 -26.44
C GLU A 108 -1.66 19.74 -27.32
N SER A 109 -0.40 19.50 -26.93
CA SER A 109 0.47 18.53 -27.61
C SER A 109 -0.04 17.08 -27.50
N LYS A 110 -0.67 16.70 -26.38
CA LYS A 110 -1.39 15.41 -26.22
C LYS A 110 -2.58 15.25 -27.17
N LYS A 111 -3.19 16.34 -27.65
CA LYS A 111 -4.30 16.31 -28.63
C LYS A 111 -3.79 16.26 -30.07
N ALA A 112 -2.64 16.89 -30.36
CA ALA A 112 -2.06 16.99 -31.70
C ALA A 112 -1.26 15.74 -32.12
N ARG A 113 -0.63 15.03 -31.18
CA ARG A 113 0.00 13.73 -31.44
C ARG A 113 -1.08 12.65 -31.36
N GLY A 114 -1.45 12.09 -32.52
CA GLY A 114 -2.40 10.99 -32.63
C GLY A 114 -2.11 9.84 -31.65
N ALA A 115 -3.12 8.98 -31.44
CA ALA A 115 -3.17 7.94 -30.41
C ALA A 115 -2.01 6.89 -30.38
N GLU A 116 -1.00 7.01 -31.25
CA GLU A 116 0.05 6.01 -31.44
C GLU A 116 1.25 6.16 -30.49
N GLU A 117 1.63 7.37 -30.05
CA GLU A 117 2.73 7.56 -29.08
C GLU A 117 2.29 7.43 -27.59
N LYS A 118 1.05 7.02 -27.34
CA LYS A 118 0.39 7.14 -26.01
C LYS A 118 0.72 6.08 -24.96
N ARG A 119 1.53 5.05 -25.24
CA ARG A 119 1.17 3.76 -24.66
C ARG A 119 1.55 3.50 -23.19
N TYR A 120 2.38 4.31 -22.53
CA TYR A 120 2.56 4.21 -21.06
C TYR A 120 3.21 5.45 -20.44
N PHE A 121 2.72 5.84 -19.26
CA PHE A 121 3.37 6.85 -18.42
C PHE A 121 4.22 6.17 -17.35
N HIS A 122 5.54 6.28 -17.43
CA HIS A 122 6.41 5.87 -16.33
C HIS A 122 6.22 6.80 -15.14
N LEU A 123 5.77 6.24 -14.02
CA LEU A 123 5.60 6.95 -12.77
C LEU A 123 6.79 6.68 -11.86
N HIS A 124 7.36 7.75 -11.31
CA HIS A 124 8.30 7.64 -10.19
C HIS A 124 7.54 7.18 -8.93
N PRO A 125 8.15 6.42 -8.00
CA PRO A 125 7.50 5.89 -6.80
C PRO A 125 6.57 6.87 -6.08
N ASN A 126 7.03 8.10 -5.82
CA ASN A 126 6.27 9.12 -5.09
C ASN A 126 5.00 9.58 -5.85
N TYR A 127 4.95 9.40 -7.16
CA TYR A 127 3.80 9.78 -7.98
C TYR A 127 2.80 8.63 -8.14
N VAL A 128 3.22 7.37 -7.95
CA VAL A 128 2.35 6.19 -8.08
C VAL A 128 1.18 6.27 -7.11
N VAL A 129 1.43 6.60 -5.83
CA VAL A 129 0.37 6.75 -4.82
C VAL A 129 -0.64 7.83 -5.22
N LYS A 130 -0.15 9.00 -5.63
CA LYS A 130 -1.00 10.14 -6.04
C LYS A 130 -1.86 9.77 -7.26
N GLN A 131 -1.27 9.07 -8.21
CA GLN A 131 -1.99 8.63 -9.39
C GLN A 131 -3.02 7.55 -9.03
N LEU A 132 -2.66 6.58 -8.18
CA LEU A 132 -3.58 5.55 -7.72
C LEU A 132 -4.80 6.18 -7.05
N ARG A 133 -4.62 7.15 -6.15
CA ARG A 133 -5.74 7.90 -5.53
C ARG A 133 -6.66 8.52 -6.58
N THR A 134 -6.08 9.15 -7.60
CA THR A 134 -6.84 9.78 -8.70
C THR A 134 -7.66 8.75 -9.48
N MET A 135 -7.08 7.58 -9.76
CA MET A 135 -7.76 6.50 -10.51
C MET A 135 -8.83 5.80 -9.67
N VAL A 136 -8.58 5.57 -8.38
CA VAL A 136 -9.57 5.03 -7.43
C VAL A 136 -10.77 5.97 -7.33
N ASP A 137 -10.54 7.27 -7.12
CA ASP A 137 -11.62 8.25 -7.04
C ASP A 137 -12.40 8.39 -8.37
N GLY A 138 -11.70 8.27 -9.51
CA GLY A 138 -12.28 8.35 -10.85
C GLY A 138 -13.09 7.13 -11.30
N ALA A 139 -12.99 5.98 -10.61
CA ALA A 139 -13.68 4.75 -10.97
C ALA A 139 -15.21 4.89 -10.95
N LYS A 140 -15.90 4.19 -11.86
CA LYS A 140 -17.35 4.32 -12.09
C LYS A 140 -18.12 3.01 -11.98
N SER A 141 -17.52 1.87 -12.27
CA SER A 141 -18.21 0.57 -12.32
C SER A 141 -17.53 -0.50 -11.46
N SER A 142 -16.20 -0.65 -11.55
CA SER A 142 -15.49 -1.70 -10.82
C SER A 142 -14.02 -1.42 -10.65
N ILE A 143 -13.45 -1.91 -9.56
CA ILE A 143 -12.00 -1.92 -9.33
C ILE A 143 -11.55 -3.36 -9.06
N HIS A 144 -10.62 -3.85 -9.87
CA HIS A 144 -10.01 -5.17 -9.74
C HIS A 144 -8.52 -5.03 -9.42
N ILE A 145 -8.07 -5.63 -8.32
CA ILE A 145 -6.73 -5.39 -7.79
C ILE A 145 -6.02 -6.72 -7.54
N MET A 146 -4.78 -6.84 -8.02
CA MET A 146 -3.81 -7.84 -7.61
C MET A 146 -2.68 -7.12 -6.90
N ALA A 147 -2.47 -7.41 -5.61
CA ALA A 147 -1.49 -6.70 -4.80
C ALA A 147 -0.65 -7.63 -3.92
N ASP A 148 0.67 -7.52 -4.02
CA ASP A 148 1.63 -8.11 -3.09
C ASP A 148 1.77 -7.22 -1.85
N SER A 149 2.78 -7.50 -1.00
CA SER A 149 2.99 -6.71 0.21
C SER A 149 3.18 -5.22 -0.05
N TRP A 150 3.82 -4.87 -1.17
CA TRP A 150 4.13 -3.48 -1.51
C TRP A 150 2.95 -2.81 -2.22
N GLY A 151 2.28 -3.53 -3.13
CA GLY A 151 1.04 -3.06 -3.74
C GLY A 151 -0.03 -2.78 -2.68
N LEU A 152 -0.10 -3.64 -1.66
CA LEU A 152 -1.03 -3.50 -0.55
C LEU A 152 -0.70 -2.32 0.36
N SER A 153 0.59 -2.01 0.58
CA SER A 153 0.96 -0.81 1.36
C SER A 153 0.54 0.47 0.65
N ILE A 154 0.69 0.54 -0.68
CA ILE A 154 0.23 1.71 -1.44
C ILE A 154 -1.31 1.79 -1.46
N LEU A 155 -1.99 0.65 -1.59
CA LEU A 155 -3.45 0.63 -1.54
C LEU A 155 -3.98 1.08 -0.17
N ALA A 156 -3.30 0.72 0.92
CA ALA A 156 -3.64 1.15 2.27
C ALA A 156 -3.56 2.68 2.44
N GLU A 157 -2.69 3.38 1.70
CA GLU A 157 -2.64 4.85 1.67
C GLU A 157 -3.82 5.49 0.94
N CYS A 158 -4.65 4.72 0.24
CA CYS A 158 -5.83 5.16 -0.51
C CYS A 158 -7.14 4.79 0.20
N LYS A 159 -7.10 4.64 1.54
CA LYS A 159 -8.24 4.18 2.35
C LYS A 159 -9.48 5.06 2.19
N GLU A 160 -9.31 6.38 2.19
CA GLU A 160 -10.43 7.32 2.10
C GLU A 160 -11.08 7.28 0.71
N GLU A 161 -10.28 7.17 -0.35
CA GLU A 161 -10.76 7.04 -1.72
C GLU A 161 -11.48 5.70 -1.92
N LEU A 162 -10.97 4.61 -1.34
CA LEU A 162 -11.65 3.31 -1.35
C LEU A 162 -13.00 3.38 -0.63
N LEU A 163 -13.08 4.04 0.53
CA LEU A 163 -14.35 4.26 1.23
C LEU A 163 -15.33 5.10 0.38
N SER A 164 -14.83 6.12 -0.33
CA SER A 164 -15.63 6.91 -1.28
C SER A 164 -16.22 6.05 -2.41
N VAL A 165 -15.39 5.19 -3.02
CA VAL A 165 -15.81 4.21 -4.05
C VAL A 165 -16.87 3.25 -3.52
N LEU A 166 -16.66 2.68 -2.33
CA LEU A 166 -17.61 1.75 -1.72
C LEU A 166 -18.95 2.41 -1.41
N ARG A 167 -18.96 3.66 -0.94
CA ARG A 167 -20.20 4.45 -0.73
C ARG A 167 -20.98 4.69 -2.04
N ARG A 168 -20.29 4.70 -3.18
CA ARG A 168 -20.90 4.79 -4.52
C ARG A 168 -21.39 3.43 -5.04
N ASN A 169 -21.36 2.36 -4.23
CA ASN A 169 -21.71 0.99 -4.60
C ASN A 169 -20.88 0.43 -5.77
N ILE A 170 -19.65 0.90 -5.94
CA ILE A 170 -18.70 0.35 -6.92
C ILE A 170 -18.08 -0.92 -6.35
N GLU A 171 -18.05 -2.00 -7.15
CA GLU A 171 -17.49 -3.27 -6.71
C GLU A 171 -15.96 -3.21 -6.67
N VAL A 172 -15.37 -3.48 -5.51
CA VAL A 172 -13.91 -3.60 -5.34
C VAL A 172 -13.56 -5.05 -5.03
N ARG A 173 -12.75 -5.67 -5.89
CA ARG A 173 -12.23 -7.04 -5.72
C ARG A 173 -10.71 -7.01 -5.60
N LEU A 174 -10.18 -7.63 -4.57
CA LEU A 174 -8.77 -7.66 -4.24
C LEU A 174 -8.27 -9.11 -4.14
N VAL A 175 -7.25 -9.44 -4.92
CA VAL A 175 -6.48 -10.69 -4.79
C VAL A 175 -5.13 -10.38 -4.15
N VAL A 176 -4.81 -11.14 -3.10
CA VAL A 176 -3.53 -11.03 -2.40
C VAL A 176 -2.87 -12.39 -2.20
N PRO A 177 -1.52 -12.45 -2.17
CA PRO A 177 -0.80 -13.63 -1.72
C PRO A 177 -1.11 -14.00 -0.26
N SER A 178 -0.97 -15.27 0.09
CA SER A 178 -1.26 -15.75 1.47
C SER A 178 -0.36 -15.12 2.54
N GLN A 179 0.83 -14.68 2.15
CA GLN A 179 1.87 -14.17 3.05
C GLN A 179 1.54 -12.78 3.61
N VAL A 180 0.67 -12.02 2.94
CA VAL A 180 0.29 -10.66 3.39
C VAL A 180 -0.95 -10.65 4.29
N VAL A 181 -1.64 -11.79 4.40
CA VAL A 181 -2.86 -11.93 5.20
C VAL A 181 -2.56 -11.65 6.68
N GLY A 182 -3.39 -10.81 7.30
CA GLY A 182 -3.24 -10.41 8.70
C GLY A 182 -2.10 -9.40 8.97
N GLY A 183 -1.43 -8.89 7.94
CA GLY A 183 -0.49 -7.76 8.06
C GLY A 183 -1.18 -6.42 8.36
N GLU A 184 -0.39 -5.40 8.69
CA GLU A 184 -0.92 -4.05 8.99
C GLU A 184 -1.63 -3.44 7.77
N SER A 185 -1.00 -3.47 6.59
CA SER A 185 -1.60 -2.97 5.35
C SER A 185 -2.88 -3.74 4.96
N PHE A 186 -2.95 -5.03 5.30
CA PHE A 186 -4.14 -5.85 5.08
C PHE A 186 -5.30 -5.40 5.97
N ARG A 187 -5.02 -5.11 7.25
CA ARG A 187 -6.02 -4.60 8.20
C ARG A 187 -6.48 -3.17 7.90
N ALA A 188 -5.70 -2.41 7.14
CA ALA A 188 -6.08 -1.07 6.70
C ALA A 188 -7.13 -1.06 5.59
N ILE A 189 -7.34 -2.19 4.90
CA ILE A 189 -8.32 -2.31 3.82
C ILE A 189 -9.74 -2.19 4.39
N PRO A 190 -10.58 -1.29 3.84
CA PRO A 190 -11.94 -1.10 4.33
C PRO A 190 -12.85 -2.33 4.23
N ASP A 191 -13.76 -2.45 5.18
CA ASP A 191 -14.90 -3.37 5.10
C ASP A 191 -15.74 -3.08 3.85
N GLY A 192 -16.09 -4.12 3.09
CA GLY A 192 -16.82 -4.01 1.83
C GLY A 192 -15.97 -4.33 0.59
N VAL A 193 -14.64 -4.29 0.69
CA VAL A 193 -13.76 -4.86 -0.34
C VAL A 193 -13.88 -6.38 -0.31
N LYS A 194 -14.13 -7.02 -1.46
CA LYS A 194 -14.15 -8.48 -1.57
C LYS A 194 -12.71 -8.98 -1.71
N ILE A 195 -12.23 -9.79 -0.77
CA ILE A 195 -10.84 -10.23 -0.73
C ILE A 195 -10.73 -11.74 -0.94
N LYS A 196 -9.83 -12.13 -1.84
CA LYS A 196 -9.47 -13.53 -2.06
C LYS A 196 -7.95 -13.74 -2.03
N SER A 197 -7.53 -14.95 -1.68
CA SER A 197 -6.12 -15.33 -1.67
C SER A 197 -5.76 -16.15 -2.91
N SER A 198 -4.67 -15.75 -3.58
CA SER A 198 -3.99 -16.55 -4.59
C SER A 198 -2.60 -15.96 -4.84
N GLU A 199 -1.70 -16.76 -5.40
CA GLU A 199 -0.43 -16.26 -5.88
C GLU A 199 -0.65 -15.30 -7.05
N ILE A 200 0.15 -14.24 -7.12
CA ILE A 200 0.09 -13.23 -8.18
C ILE A 200 1.47 -13.04 -8.79
N ILE A 201 1.51 -12.62 -10.05
CA ILE A 201 2.76 -12.42 -10.79
C ILE A 201 3.24 -10.98 -10.68
N GLN A 202 2.32 -10.02 -10.56
CA GLN A 202 2.61 -8.59 -10.56
C GLN A 202 1.53 -7.78 -9.85
N ASN A 203 1.89 -6.59 -9.36
CA ASN A 203 0.92 -5.60 -8.90
C ASN A 203 0.18 -4.99 -10.08
N CYS A 204 -1.15 -5.11 -10.07
CA CYS A 204 -2.02 -4.63 -11.14
C CYS A 204 -3.33 -4.09 -10.56
N PHE A 205 -3.66 -2.86 -10.91
CA PHE A 205 -4.90 -2.20 -10.52
C PHE A 205 -5.67 -1.87 -11.79
N ILE A 206 -6.86 -2.44 -11.94
CA ILE A 206 -7.69 -2.32 -13.13
C ILE A 206 -8.97 -1.57 -12.72
N PHE A 207 -9.30 -0.52 -13.47
CA PHE A 207 -10.41 0.38 -13.22
C PHE A 207 -11.37 0.32 -14.40
N ASP A 208 -12.64 0.04 -14.10
CA ASP A 208 -13.76 -0.01 -15.04
C ASP A 208 -13.50 -0.91 -16.27
N ASP A 209 -12.60 -1.89 -16.15
CA ASP A 209 -12.03 -2.69 -17.25
C ASP A 209 -11.47 -1.86 -18.42
N THR A 210 -11.23 -0.56 -18.20
CA THR A 210 -10.80 0.42 -19.23
C THR A 210 -9.47 1.10 -18.94
N GLU A 211 -9.02 1.13 -17.70
CA GLU A 211 -7.72 1.69 -17.33
C GLU A 211 -6.98 0.73 -16.42
N LEU A 212 -5.66 0.68 -16.54
CA LEU A 212 -4.85 -0.17 -15.68
C LEU A 212 -3.58 0.55 -15.22
N LEU A 213 -3.17 0.26 -13.99
CA LEU A 213 -1.92 0.68 -13.38
C LEU A 213 -1.13 -0.57 -12.99
N LEU A 214 0.01 -0.79 -13.65
CA LEU A 214 0.99 -1.79 -13.25
C LEU A 214 2.02 -1.14 -12.35
N ILE A 215 2.48 -1.87 -11.33
CA ILE A 215 3.56 -1.40 -10.47
C ILE A 215 4.62 -2.48 -10.32
N ASP A 216 5.88 -2.08 -10.48
CA ASP A 216 7.04 -2.92 -10.26
C ASP A 216 7.47 -2.84 -8.79
N SER A 217 7.30 -3.93 -8.05
CA SER A 217 7.64 -4.01 -6.63
C SER A 217 9.13 -3.86 -6.34
N THR A 218 10.01 -4.04 -7.34
CA THR A 218 11.47 -3.99 -7.15
C THR A 218 12.00 -2.56 -7.06
N ASN A 219 11.38 -1.63 -7.78
CA ASN A 219 11.83 -0.24 -7.88
C ASN A 219 10.72 0.78 -7.62
N GLY A 220 9.49 0.31 -7.34
CA GLY A 220 8.32 1.12 -7.06
C GLY A 220 7.79 1.95 -8.24
N LYS A 221 8.30 1.74 -9.46
CA LYS A 221 7.85 2.47 -10.64
C LYS A 221 6.52 1.91 -11.13
N GLY A 222 5.63 2.82 -11.53
CA GLY A 222 4.34 2.47 -12.10
C GLY A 222 4.28 2.72 -13.61
N ALA A 223 3.36 2.06 -14.29
CA ALA A 223 2.99 2.34 -15.67
C ALA A 223 1.47 2.29 -15.83
N ILE A 224 0.89 3.33 -16.43
CA ILE A 224 -0.55 3.41 -16.73
C ILE A 224 -0.79 3.04 -18.18
N PHE A 225 -1.79 2.20 -18.42
CA PHE A 225 -2.26 1.85 -19.77
C PHE A 225 -3.78 2.00 -19.87
N THR A 226 -4.27 2.20 -21.09
CA THR A 226 -5.71 2.23 -21.41
C THR A 226 -6.10 0.90 -22.04
N ALA A 227 -7.29 0.38 -21.74
CA ALA A 227 -7.72 -0.97 -22.14
C ALA A 227 -8.16 -1.10 -23.59
N THR A 228 -8.13 0.00 -24.35
CA THR A 228 -8.09 -0.11 -25.82
C THR A 228 -6.82 -0.82 -26.30
N ASP A 229 -5.80 -0.92 -25.44
CA ASP A 229 -4.61 -1.72 -25.68
C ASP A 229 -4.88 -3.20 -25.35
N ILE A 230 -4.34 -4.10 -26.17
CA ILE A 230 -4.45 -5.56 -26.04
C ILE A 230 -4.05 -6.00 -24.62
N LEU A 231 -3.10 -5.28 -24.02
CA LEU A 231 -2.65 -5.49 -22.64
C LEU A 231 -3.80 -5.37 -21.63
N GLY A 232 -4.68 -4.37 -21.72
CA GLY A 232 -5.74 -4.16 -20.73
C GLY A 232 -6.80 -5.24 -20.75
N GLY A 233 -7.26 -5.63 -21.93
CA GLY A 233 -8.18 -6.77 -22.07
C GLY A 233 -7.56 -8.09 -21.57
N ASN A 234 -6.25 -8.29 -21.77
CA ASN A 234 -5.55 -9.46 -21.26
C ASN A 234 -5.41 -9.44 -19.73
N GLN A 235 -5.08 -8.30 -19.12
CA GLN A 235 -4.96 -8.18 -17.67
C GLN A 235 -6.32 -8.39 -16.97
N ALA A 236 -7.41 -7.85 -17.51
CA ALA A 236 -8.75 -8.08 -16.96
C ALA A 236 -9.16 -9.56 -17.04
N LYS A 237 -8.87 -10.25 -18.16
CA LYS A 237 -9.11 -11.70 -18.29
C LYS A 237 -8.25 -12.51 -17.33
N MET A 238 -6.98 -12.16 -17.17
CA MET A 238 -6.06 -12.80 -16.24
C MET A 238 -6.56 -12.65 -14.79
N PHE A 239 -6.95 -11.44 -14.40
CA PHE A 239 -7.60 -11.20 -13.10
C PHE A 239 -8.82 -12.10 -12.93
N GLY A 240 -9.71 -12.16 -13.92
CA GLY A 240 -10.91 -13.00 -13.87
C GLY A 240 -10.62 -14.48 -13.70
N GLN A 241 -9.52 -15.01 -14.27
CA GLN A 241 -9.09 -16.39 -14.06
C GLN A 241 -8.55 -16.60 -12.64
N ILE A 242 -7.66 -15.73 -12.19
CA ILE A 242 -7.09 -15.79 -10.83
C ILE A 242 -8.20 -15.68 -9.79
N TRP A 243 -9.14 -14.75 -9.96
CA TRP A 243 -10.28 -14.56 -9.08
C TRP A 243 -11.16 -15.81 -8.94
N LYS A 244 -11.31 -16.59 -10.01
CA LYS A 244 -12.11 -17.83 -10.01
C LYS A 244 -11.45 -18.93 -9.16
N ILE A 245 -10.13 -19.09 -9.28
CA ILE A 245 -9.39 -20.13 -8.54
C ILE A 245 -9.00 -19.69 -7.12
N ALA A 246 -9.01 -18.39 -6.85
CA ALA A 246 -8.68 -17.83 -5.55
C ALA A 246 -9.75 -18.18 -4.49
N PHE A 247 -9.30 -18.50 -3.28
CA PHE A 247 -10.16 -18.83 -2.15
C PHE A 247 -10.51 -17.59 -1.32
N LYS A 248 -11.68 -17.57 -0.67
CA LYS A 248 -12.16 -16.41 0.10
C LYS A 248 -11.41 -16.29 1.43
N ILE A 249 -11.17 -15.06 1.88
CA ILE A 249 -10.47 -14.77 3.15
C ILE A 249 -11.43 -14.22 4.22
N ASP A 250 -12.72 -14.05 3.91
CA ASP A 250 -13.71 -13.35 4.74
C ASP A 250 -13.75 -13.80 6.22
N ASN A 251 -13.44 -15.06 6.53
CA ASN A 251 -13.45 -15.62 7.90
C ASN A 251 -12.10 -15.49 8.65
N LEU A 252 -11.07 -14.91 8.05
CA LEU A 252 -9.71 -14.87 8.61
C LEU A 252 -9.42 -13.60 9.44
N SER A 253 -10.33 -12.62 9.48
CA SER A 253 -10.15 -11.35 10.20
C SER A 253 -10.04 -11.51 11.71
N ASP A 254 -10.73 -12.50 12.29
CA ASP A 254 -10.77 -12.75 13.74
C ASP A 254 -9.62 -13.67 14.20
N MET A 255 -8.84 -14.20 13.26
CA MET A 255 -7.74 -15.11 13.53
C MET A 255 -6.44 -14.36 13.81
N THR A 256 -5.58 -14.96 14.64
CA THR A 256 -4.21 -14.47 14.78
C THR A 256 -3.48 -14.59 13.44
N LYS A 257 -2.59 -13.65 13.13
CA LYS A 257 -1.82 -13.64 11.88
C LYS A 257 -1.11 -14.97 11.61
N ALA A 258 -0.52 -15.58 12.65
CA ALA A 258 0.16 -16.86 12.54
C ALA A 258 -0.79 -17.99 12.13
N ARG A 259 -1.98 -18.06 12.74
CA ARG A 259 -2.98 -19.10 12.45
C ARG A 259 -3.61 -18.92 11.06
N ALA A 260 -3.92 -17.69 10.66
CA ALA A 260 -4.43 -17.40 9.32
C ALA A 260 -3.42 -17.81 8.24
N LEU A 261 -2.14 -17.49 8.44
CA LEU A 261 -1.07 -17.84 7.52
C LEU A 261 -0.84 -19.35 7.42
N GLU A 262 -0.95 -20.08 8.55
CA GLU A 262 -0.90 -21.53 8.55
C GLU A 262 -2.06 -22.17 7.77
N VAL A 263 -3.29 -21.74 8.04
CA VAL A 263 -4.49 -22.23 7.32
C VAL A 263 -4.38 -21.96 5.82
N CYS A 264 -3.99 -20.74 5.41
CA CYS A 264 -3.77 -20.42 4.00
C CYS A 264 -2.69 -21.30 3.36
N LYS A 265 -1.57 -21.55 4.05
CA LYS A 265 -0.50 -22.42 3.55
C LYS A 265 -0.98 -23.85 3.31
N ILE A 266 -1.76 -24.41 4.22
CA ILE A 266 -2.33 -25.75 4.07
C ILE A 266 -3.26 -25.80 2.85
N ILE A 267 -4.13 -24.79 2.69
CA ILE A 267 -5.04 -24.67 1.55
C ILE A 267 -4.27 -24.60 0.23
N SER A 268 -3.28 -23.71 0.13
CA SER A 268 -2.47 -23.58 -1.08
C SER A 268 -1.74 -24.89 -1.40
N ALA A 269 -1.08 -25.51 -0.42
CA ALA A 269 -0.36 -26.76 -0.63
C ALA A 269 -1.28 -27.86 -1.19
N ILE A 270 -2.44 -28.09 -0.57
CA ILE A 270 -3.38 -29.14 -0.97
C ILE A 270 -4.01 -28.82 -2.32
N ASN A 271 -4.40 -27.57 -2.59
CA ASN A 271 -5.04 -27.21 -3.86
C ASN A 271 -4.08 -27.28 -5.05
N GLU A 272 -2.81 -26.89 -4.87
CA GLU A 272 -1.83 -26.87 -5.96
C GLU A 272 -1.25 -28.26 -6.25
N ASN A 273 -0.89 -29.00 -5.21
CA ASN A 273 -0.08 -30.21 -5.34
C ASN A 273 -0.72 -31.47 -4.72
N GLY A 274 -1.86 -31.34 -4.03
CA GLY A 274 -2.50 -32.44 -3.33
C GLY A 274 -2.97 -33.58 -4.24
N LEU A 275 -3.62 -33.26 -5.37
CA LEU A 275 -4.07 -34.28 -6.32
C LEU A 275 -2.89 -35.07 -6.90
N GLY A 276 -1.83 -34.38 -7.33
CA GLY A 276 -0.62 -35.02 -7.85
C GLY A 276 0.04 -35.93 -6.80
N PHE A 277 0.08 -35.48 -5.54
CA PHE A 277 0.57 -36.29 -4.43
C PHE A 277 -0.27 -37.56 -4.21
N VAL A 278 -1.60 -37.44 -4.24
CA VAL A 278 -2.54 -38.57 -4.11
C VAL A 278 -2.29 -39.59 -5.23
N LEU A 279 -2.28 -39.14 -6.48
CA LEU A 279 -2.09 -40.02 -7.64
C LEU A 279 -0.74 -40.73 -7.60
N ASN A 280 0.34 -40.01 -7.30
CA ASN A 280 1.67 -40.61 -7.19
C ASN A 280 1.76 -41.60 -6.02
N SER A 281 1.12 -41.31 -4.90
CA SER A 281 1.05 -42.23 -3.75
C SER A 281 0.31 -43.51 -4.13
N ILE A 282 -0.82 -43.42 -4.85
CA ILE A 282 -1.58 -44.59 -5.32
C ILE A 282 -0.77 -45.42 -6.32
N MET A 283 0.00 -44.79 -7.22
CA MET A 283 0.83 -45.50 -8.20
C MET A 283 2.05 -46.21 -7.58
N SER A 284 2.66 -45.62 -6.55
CA SER A 284 3.92 -46.08 -5.98
C SER A 284 3.76 -47.02 -4.77
N SER A 285 2.60 -47.01 -4.12
CA SER A 285 2.35 -47.80 -2.92
C SER A 285 1.63 -49.12 -3.22
N LYS A 286 2.02 -50.20 -2.51
CA LYS A 286 1.23 -51.44 -2.46
C LYS A 286 -0.03 -51.30 -1.59
N ASN A 287 0.04 -50.42 -0.59
CA ASN A 287 -1.08 -50.08 0.29
C ASN A 287 -1.66 -48.75 -0.18
N LYS A 288 -2.95 -48.72 -0.55
CA LYS A 288 -3.71 -47.56 -1.06
C LYS A 288 -3.81 -46.35 -0.09
N PHE A 289 -2.92 -46.23 0.88
CA PHE A 289 -2.89 -45.16 1.88
C PHE A 289 -2.16 -43.93 1.31
N VAL A 290 -2.74 -42.75 1.56
CA VAL A 290 -2.19 -41.47 1.16
C VAL A 290 -1.81 -40.68 2.42
N ASP A 291 -0.51 -40.51 2.63
CA ASP A 291 0.04 -39.85 3.82
C ASP A 291 0.11 -38.32 3.63
N PHE A 292 -1.03 -37.65 3.81
CA PHE A 292 -1.12 -36.20 3.74
C PHE A 292 -0.29 -35.49 4.81
N MET A 293 -0.02 -36.14 5.95
CA MET A 293 0.84 -35.59 6.99
C MET A 293 2.29 -35.47 6.49
N LYS A 294 2.81 -36.51 5.83
CA LYS A 294 4.13 -36.45 5.18
C LYS A 294 4.17 -35.43 4.02
N PHE A 295 3.07 -35.27 3.30
CA PHE A 295 2.95 -34.23 2.28
C PHE A 295 3.06 -32.83 2.87
N LEU A 296 2.33 -32.53 3.95
CA LEU A 296 2.40 -31.23 4.61
C LEU A 296 3.79 -30.96 5.21
N ASP A 297 4.44 -31.95 5.83
CA ASP A 297 5.80 -31.80 6.36
C ASP A 297 6.80 -31.41 5.26
N LYS A 298 6.68 -32.01 4.06
CA LYS A 298 7.52 -31.64 2.90
C LYS A 298 7.29 -30.22 2.40
N ASN A 299 6.10 -29.67 2.67
CA ASN A 299 5.77 -28.27 2.38
C ASN A 299 6.04 -27.34 3.58
N GLY A 300 6.76 -27.82 4.60
CA GLY A 300 7.16 -27.03 5.77
C GLY A 300 6.05 -26.79 6.80
N ILE A 301 5.01 -27.62 6.82
CA ILE A 301 3.87 -27.52 7.74
C ILE A 301 3.81 -28.77 8.61
N SER A 302 3.98 -28.62 9.91
CA SER A 302 3.95 -29.77 10.84
C SER A 302 2.74 -29.74 11.77
N LEU A 303 1.96 -30.82 11.71
CA LEU A 303 0.76 -31.06 12.53
C LEU A 303 0.93 -32.25 13.49
N LYS A 304 2.05 -32.97 13.43
CA LYS A 304 2.23 -34.29 14.08
C LYS A 304 2.12 -34.25 15.60
N ASP A 305 2.69 -33.22 16.22
CA ASP A 305 2.79 -33.13 17.68
C ASP A 305 1.59 -32.43 18.32
N ARG A 306 0.62 -31.97 17.51
CA ARG A 306 -0.55 -31.23 17.99
C ARG A 306 -1.64 -32.18 18.49
N PRO A 307 -2.46 -31.76 19.47
CA PRO A 307 -3.63 -32.52 19.90
C PRO A 307 -4.69 -32.58 18.79
N LEU A 308 -5.53 -33.62 18.83
CA LEU A 308 -6.58 -33.83 17.83
C LEU A 308 -7.53 -32.62 17.71
N GLU A 309 -7.91 -32.01 18.83
CA GLU A 309 -8.79 -30.84 18.85
C GLU A 309 -8.21 -29.67 18.04
N GLU A 310 -6.91 -29.40 18.16
CA GLU A 310 -6.25 -28.33 17.41
C GLU A 310 -6.19 -28.65 15.91
N VAL A 311 -5.94 -29.90 15.54
CA VAL A 311 -5.95 -30.33 14.13
C VAL A 311 -7.35 -30.23 13.53
N LEU A 312 -8.38 -30.65 14.28
CA LEU A 312 -9.77 -30.53 13.83
C LEU A 312 -10.19 -29.07 13.69
N ASP A 313 -9.74 -28.19 14.58
CA ASP A 313 -9.99 -26.75 14.51
C ASP A 313 -9.33 -26.10 13.28
N ILE A 314 -8.09 -26.47 12.95
CA ILE A 314 -7.42 -26.06 11.71
C ILE A 314 -8.21 -26.55 10.49
N VAL A 315 -8.61 -27.83 10.48
CA VAL A 315 -9.38 -28.43 9.38
C VAL A 315 -10.77 -27.80 9.25
N ASN A 316 -11.38 -27.39 10.36
CA ASN A 316 -12.63 -26.65 10.32
C ASN A 316 -12.45 -25.31 9.60
N SER A 317 -11.41 -24.55 9.97
CA SER A 317 -11.08 -23.29 9.29
C SER A 317 -10.82 -23.48 7.79
N THR A 318 -10.12 -24.55 7.39
CA THR A 318 -9.88 -24.82 5.96
C THR A 318 -11.17 -25.21 5.22
N LEU A 319 -12.05 -26.02 5.82
CA LEU A 319 -13.35 -26.38 5.25
C LEU A 319 -14.26 -25.17 5.06
N GLU A 320 -14.35 -24.31 6.07
CA GLU A 320 -15.15 -23.07 6.00
C GLU A 320 -14.69 -22.19 4.82
N ILE A 321 -13.38 -22.02 4.68
CA ILE A 321 -12.77 -21.20 3.63
C ILE A 321 -12.95 -21.81 2.23
N THR A 322 -12.66 -23.10 2.09
CA THR A 322 -12.56 -23.73 0.76
C THR A 322 -13.87 -24.24 0.23
N CYS A 323 -14.80 -24.63 1.11
CA CYS A 323 -16.07 -25.22 0.70
C CYS A 323 -17.27 -24.84 1.55
N SER A 324 -17.16 -23.78 2.36
CA SER A 324 -18.23 -23.35 3.27
C SER A 324 -18.77 -24.51 4.12
N GLY A 325 -17.87 -25.43 4.43
CA GLY A 325 -18.11 -26.67 5.13
C GLY A 325 -17.97 -26.53 6.63
N LYS A 326 -18.13 -27.64 7.34
CA LYS A 326 -17.92 -27.74 8.79
C LYS A 326 -17.45 -29.14 9.15
N ILE A 327 -16.75 -29.23 10.27
CA ILE A 327 -16.40 -30.51 10.91
C ILE A 327 -17.16 -30.68 12.22
N GLN A 328 -17.61 -31.90 12.50
CA GLN A 328 -18.24 -32.27 13.75
C GLN A 328 -17.57 -33.53 14.29
N TYR A 329 -17.08 -33.46 15.54
CA TYR A 329 -16.50 -34.60 16.24
C TYR A 329 -17.41 -35.03 17.39
N ASP A 330 -17.86 -36.28 17.37
CA ASP A 330 -18.58 -36.90 18.47
C ASP A 330 -17.66 -37.85 19.23
N SER A 331 -17.23 -37.40 20.42
CA SER A 331 -16.35 -38.14 21.31
C SER A 331 -16.98 -39.40 21.91
N LYS A 332 -18.31 -39.51 21.92
CA LYS A 332 -19.01 -40.72 22.42
C LYS A 332 -19.01 -41.84 21.40
N THR A 333 -19.16 -41.50 20.12
CA THR A 333 -19.23 -42.49 19.03
C THR A 333 -17.92 -42.63 18.26
N ASN A 334 -16.91 -41.80 18.58
CA ASN A 334 -15.64 -41.73 17.88
C ASN A 334 -15.81 -41.52 16.37
N ASN A 335 -16.81 -40.71 16.01
CA ASN A 335 -17.11 -40.36 14.64
C ASN A 335 -16.76 -38.89 14.39
N ILE A 336 -16.07 -38.66 13.27
CA ILE A 336 -15.81 -37.32 12.74
C ILE A 336 -16.58 -37.20 11.42
N THR A 337 -17.39 -36.15 11.30
CA THR A 337 -18.17 -35.86 10.10
C THR A 337 -17.69 -34.54 9.50
N LEU A 338 -17.35 -34.57 8.21
CA LEU A 338 -16.95 -33.40 7.43
C LEU A 338 -18.04 -33.17 6.38
N GLU A 339 -18.54 -31.94 6.28
CA GLU A 339 -19.58 -31.58 5.32
C GLU A 339 -19.08 -30.44 4.42
N SER A 340 -19.44 -30.44 3.14
CA SER A 340 -19.33 -29.28 2.25
C SER A 340 -20.70 -28.87 1.72
N LYS A 341 -20.91 -27.56 1.51
CA LYS A 341 -22.17 -27.07 0.91
C LYS A 341 -22.26 -27.44 -0.58
N VAL A 342 -23.49 -27.41 -1.09
CA VAL A 342 -23.75 -27.64 -2.52
C VAL A 342 -23.01 -26.59 -3.36
N ASN A 343 -22.30 -27.03 -4.40
CA ASN A 343 -21.56 -26.20 -5.35
C ASN A 343 -20.45 -25.32 -4.74
N SER A 344 -19.94 -25.65 -3.55
CA SER A 344 -18.87 -24.87 -2.91
C SER A 344 -17.52 -25.59 -2.84
N GLY A 345 -17.41 -26.86 -3.23
CA GLY A 345 -16.14 -27.61 -3.23
C GLY A 345 -16.26 -28.96 -2.53
N HIS A 346 -15.12 -29.58 -2.24
CA HIS A 346 -15.04 -30.96 -1.73
C HIS A 346 -14.47 -31.03 -0.32
N SER A 347 -15.08 -31.86 0.53
CA SER A 347 -14.63 -32.15 1.90
C SER A 347 -13.60 -33.28 1.95
N LEU A 348 -13.52 -34.10 0.89
CA LEU A 348 -12.66 -35.28 0.80
C LEU A 348 -11.16 -35.03 1.09
N PRO A 349 -10.48 -34.02 0.51
CA PRO A 349 -9.05 -33.79 0.80
C PRO A 349 -8.78 -33.54 2.29
N TRP A 350 -9.72 -32.84 2.95
CA TRP A 350 -9.68 -32.53 4.37
C TRP A 350 -9.93 -33.77 5.22
N ALA A 351 -10.84 -34.64 4.80
CA ALA A 351 -11.08 -35.92 5.46
C ALA A 351 -9.86 -36.85 5.33
N MET A 352 -9.18 -36.85 4.18
CA MET A 352 -7.94 -37.60 3.97
C MET A 352 -6.80 -37.08 4.86
N LEU A 353 -6.72 -35.77 5.08
CA LEU A 353 -5.77 -35.17 6.02
C LEU A 353 -6.03 -35.65 7.46
N VAL A 354 -7.29 -35.59 7.93
CA VAL A 354 -7.66 -36.07 9.27
C VAL A 354 -7.40 -37.57 9.41
N GLY A 355 -7.77 -38.38 8.40
CA GLY A 355 -7.48 -39.82 8.38
C GLY A 355 -5.99 -40.11 8.45
N SER A 356 -5.16 -39.37 7.70
CA SER A 356 -3.70 -39.51 7.73
C SER A 356 -3.10 -39.13 9.08
N TYR A 357 -3.65 -38.13 9.76
CA TYR A 357 -3.25 -37.75 11.12
C TYR A 357 -3.55 -38.87 12.13
N LEU A 358 -4.76 -39.44 12.07
CA LEU A 358 -5.18 -40.52 12.96
C LEU A 358 -4.31 -41.77 12.77
N GLU A 359 -4.02 -42.16 11.52
CA GLU A 359 -3.16 -43.31 11.24
C GLU A 359 -1.74 -43.12 11.79
N GLN A 360 -1.16 -41.91 11.70
CA GLN A 360 0.14 -41.63 12.32
C GLN A 360 0.13 -41.71 13.84
N LYS A 361 -1.02 -41.47 14.49
CA LYS A 361 -1.22 -41.68 15.93
C LYS A 361 -1.56 -43.13 16.29
N GLY A 362 -1.52 -44.05 15.32
CA GLY A 362 -1.83 -45.47 15.52
C GLY A 362 -3.33 -45.78 15.58
N GLN A 363 -4.19 -44.83 15.22
CA GLN A 363 -5.65 -45.00 15.20
C GLN A 363 -6.12 -45.23 13.76
N SER A 364 -6.67 -46.41 13.46
CA SER A 364 -7.24 -46.66 12.13
C SER A 364 -8.63 -46.05 12.02
N ALA A 365 -8.92 -45.35 10.91
CA ALA A 365 -10.22 -44.75 10.66
C ALA A 365 -10.83 -45.29 9.37
N LYS A 366 -12.11 -45.69 9.41
CA LYS A 366 -12.86 -46.07 8.22
C LYS A 366 -13.54 -44.85 7.64
N MET A 367 -13.25 -44.53 6.37
CA MET A 367 -13.86 -43.43 5.64
C MET A 367 -15.07 -43.92 4.82
N THR A 368 -16.19 -43.21 4.92
CA THR A 368 -17.37 -43.41 4.06
C THR A 368 -17.81 -42.08 3.46
N TYR A 369 -18.08 -42.08 2.16
CA TYR A 369 -18.43 -40.90 1.37
C TYR A 369 -19.91 -40.95 0.97
N HIS A 370 -20.62 -39.84 1.19
CA HIS A 370 -22.00 -39.65 0.78
C HIS A 370 -22.17 -38.32 0.06
N THR A 371 -22.92 -38.31 -1.05
CA THR A 371 -23.31 -37.09 -1.76
C THR A 371 -24.82 -37.00 -1.85
N ASP A 372 -25.33 -35.80 -1.59
CA ASP A 372 -26.75 -35.46 -1.69
C ASP A 372 -26.88 -34.21 -2.57
N SER A 373 -27.71 -34.28 -3.62
CA SER A 373 -27.93 -33.18 -4.57
C SER A 373 -28.48 -31.90 -3.92
N HIS A 374 -29.07 -32.00 -2.74
CA HIS A 374 -29.65 -30.88 -1.99
C HIS A 374 -28.87 -30.49 -0.74
N LYS A 375 -28.03 -31.38 -0.19
CA LYS A 375 -27.28 -31.13 1.06
C LYS A 375 -25.76 -31.02 0.89
N GLY A 376 -25.21 -31.40 -0.27
CA GLY A 376 -23.78 -31.30 -0.58
C GLY A 376 -23.03 -32.60 -0.33
N GLU A 377 -21.73 -32.50 -0.07
CA GLU A 377 -20.87 -33.65 0.23
C GLU A 377 -20.78 -33.89 1.73
N MET A 378 -20.76 -35.16 2.13
CA MET A 378 -20.55 -35.57 3.51
C MET A 378 -19.58 -36.74 3.57
N VAL A 379 -18.54 -36.61 4.39
CA VAL A 379 -17.56 -37.66 4.65
C VAL A 379 -17.57 -38.00 6.12
N HIS A 380 -17.80 -39.27 6.44
CA HIS A 380 -17.68 -39.78 7.80
C HIS A 380 -16.38 -40.55 7.97
N LEU A 381 -15.68 -40.27 9.05
CA LEU A 381 -14.52 -40.99 9.55
C LEU A 381 -14.90 -41.64 10.88
N LYS A 382 -14.99 -42.97 10.90
CA LYS A 382 -15.20 -43.74 12.13
C LYS A 382 -13.87 -44.25 12.64
N ILE A 383 -13.43 -43.78 13.81
CA ILE A 383 -12.20 -44.24 14.45
C ILE A 383 -12.46 -45.63 15.03
N ASN A 384 -11.70 -46.62 14.59
CA ASN A 384 -11.76 -47.96 15.16
C ASN A 384 -11.13 -47.91 16.55
N SER A 385 -11.93 -48.26 17.55
CA SER A 385 -11.53 -48.46 18.95
C SER A 385 -10.68 -49.72 19.11
#